data_AF-A0A0C9Q2J9-F1
#
_entry.id   AF-A0A0C9Q2J9-F1
#
_cell.length_a   1.000
_cell.length_b   1.000
_cell.length_c   1.000
_cell.angle_alpha   90.00
_cell.angle_beta   90.00
_cell.angle_gamma   90.00
#
_symmetry.space_group_name_H-M   'P 1'
#
loop_
_entity.id
_entity.type
_entity.pdbx_description
1 polymer ?
#
loop_
_entity_poly.entity_id
_entity_poly.type
_entity_poly.pdbx_seq_one_letter_code
_entity_poly.pdbx_strand_id
1 'polypeptide(L)'
;MAENETTMDYHVRTLTPEDKPKVLAFLRRFFFRDEPLNHTIGLIPEGENSTCLELEEYSMSSLDQNLSLMAVSSGGAIVGVQLNGITEPAEKEDEPDYIKSCENAKFKK
;
A
#
# COMPACT_ATOMS: atom_id res chain seq x y z
N MET A 1 13.21 36.89 -16.49
CA MET A 1 12.66 35.59 -16.90
C MET A 1 12.05 35.00 -15.65
N ALA A 2 10.71 35.05 -15.53
CA ALA A 2 10.03 34.47 -14.38
C ALA A 2 10.10 32.96 -14.52
N GLU A 3 10.66 32.29 -13.51
CA GLU A 3 10.61 30.84 -13.37
C GLU A 3 9.14 30.47 -13.33
N ASN A 4 8.72 29.70 -14.32
CA ASN A 4 7.37 29.15 -14.39
C ASN A 4 7.31 28.08 -13.29
N GLU A 5 6.99 28.49 -12.05
CA GLU A 5 6.57 27.56 -11.01
C GLU A 5 5.41 26.77 -11.63
N THR A 6 5.68 25.54 -12.04
CA THR A 6 4.66 24.57 -12.37
C THR A 6 3.79 24.43 -11.14
N THR A 7 2.69 25.17 -11.10
CA THR A 7 1.63 24.98 -10.12
C THR A 7 1.26 23.51 -10.18
N MET A 8 1.66 22.75 -9.16
CA MET A 8 1.38 21.32 -9.10
C MET A 8 -0.12 21.15 -9.24
N ASP A 9 -0.55 20.50 -10.33
CA ASP A 9 -1.96 20.26 -10.67
C ASP A 9 -2.55 19.12 -9.84
N TYR A 10 -2.13 19.01 -8.58
CA TYR A 10 -2.59 18.01 -7.65
C TYR A 10 -2.46 18.50 -6.21
N HIS A 11 -3.30 17.93 -5.34
CA HIS A 11 -3.23 18.13 -3.90
C HIS A 11 -3.16 16.77 -3.20
N VAL A 12 -2.52 16.75 -2.03
CA VAL A 12 -2.45 15.56 -1.17
C VAL A 12 -3.46 15.73 -0.05
N ARG A 13 -4.22 14.67 0.23
CA ARG A 13 -5.14 14.62 1.36
C ARG A 13 -5.14 13.26 2.02
N THR A 14 -5.60 13.21 3.27
CA THR A 14 -5.89 11.96 3.95
C THR A 14 -7.02 11.22 3.26
N LEU A 15 -6.88 9.91 3.18
CA LEU A 15 -7.92 9.01 2.68
C LEU A 15 -9.09 8.93 3.65
N THR A 16 -10.31 8.94 3.10
CA THR A 16 -11.52 8.67 3.87
C THR A 16 -12.07 7.28 3.53
N PRO A 17 -12.97 6.70 4.35
CA PRO A 17 -13.60 5.43 4.05
C PRO A 17 -14.35 5.41 2.69
N GLU A 18 -14.82 6.57 2.23
CA GLU A 18 -15.51 6.75 0.95
C GLU A 18 -14.59 6.57 -0.26
N ASP A 19 -13.28 6.75 -0.07
CA ASP A 19 -12.28 6.59 -1.13
C ASP A 19 -11.89 5.13 -1.36
N LYS A 20 -12.21 4.22 -0.42
CA LYS A 20 -11.83 2.80 -0.47
C LYS A 20 -12.08 2.14 -1.84
N PRO A 21 -13.28 2.27 -2.47
CA PRO A 21 -13.52 1.64 -3.77
C PRO A 21 -12.63 2.20 -4.88
N LYS A 22 -12.35 3.51 -4.86
CA LYS A 22 -11.51 4.17 -5.87
C LYS A 22 -10.04 3.79 -5.71
N VAL A 23 -9.56 3.73 -4.47
CA VAL A 23 -8.18 3.30 -4.16
C VAL A 23 -7.98 1.84 -4.54
N LEU A 24 -8.94 0.97 -4.22
CA LEU A 24 -8.85 -0.44 -4.59
C LEU A 24 -8.75 -0.63 -6.11
N ALA A 25 -9.59 0.08 -6.87
CA ALA A 25 -9.52 0.07 -8.33
C ALA A 25 -8.17 0.59 -8.86
N PHE A 26 -7.60 1.61 -8.22
CA PHE A 26 -6.28 2.14 -8.56
C PHE A 26 -5.16 1.10 -8.31
N LEU A 27 -5.15 0.44 -7.15
CA LEU A 27 -4.14 -0.57 -6.79
C LEU A 27 -4.20 -1.80 -7.68
N ARG A 28 -5.40 -2.29 -8.01
CA ARG A 28 -5.62 -3.38 -8.98
C ARG A 28 -4.99 -3.07 -10.34
N ARG A 29 -5.06 -1.81 -10.76
CA ARG A 29 -4.60 -1.37 -12.08
C ARG A 29 -3.10 -1.08 -12.15
N PHE A 30 -2.53 -0.47 -11.11
CA PHE A 30 -1.18 0.12 -11.18
C PHE A 30 -0.18 -0.43 -10.16
N PHE A 31 -0.61 -1.19 -9.15
CA PHE A 31 0.28 -1.62 -8.07
C PHE A 31 0.40 -3.14 -7.98
N PHE A 32 -0.71 -3.86 -7.82
CA PHE A 32 -0.62 -5.27 -7.44
C PHE A 32 0.09 -6.16 -8.45
N ARG A 33 0.00 -5.86 -9.75
CA ARG A 33 0.68 -6.63 -10.81
C ARG A 33 2.14 -6.25 -11.02
N ASP A 34 2.51 -5.04 -10.61
CA ASP A 34 3.84 -4.47 -10.83
C ASP A 34 4.73 -4.55 -9.57
N GLU A 35 4.15 -4.91 -8.42
CA GLU A 35 4.90 -5.15 -7.19
C GLU A 35 5.83 -6.37 -7.36
N PRO A 36 7.14 -6.23 -7.06
CA PRO A 36 8.13 -7.25 -7.41
C PRO A 36 7.84 -8.66 -6.88
N LEU A 37 7.36 -8.80 -5.64
CA LEU A 37 7.06 -10.11 -5.06
C LEU A 37 5.82 -10.72 -5.70
N ASN A 38 4.74 -9.95 -5.83
CA ASN A 38 3.50 -10.37 -6.47
C ASN A 38 3.75 -10.81 -7.92
N HIS A 39 4.56 -10.05 -8.66
CA HIS A 39 4.95 -10.38 -10.02
C HIS A 39 5.76 -11.68 -10.07
N THR A 40 6.77 -11.81 -9.21
CA THR A 40 7.69 -12.96 -9.23
C THR A 40 7.00 -14.28 -8.92
N ILE A 41 6.02 -14.28 -7.99
CA ILE A 41 5.29 -15.51 -7.61
C ILE A 41 4.03 -15.74 -8.47
N GLY A 42 3.73 -14.84 -9.40
CA GLY A 42 2.50 -14.90 -10.20
C GLY A 42 1.24 -14.83 -9.32
N LEU A 43 1.26 -14.01 -8.27
CA LEU A 43 0.21 -13.96 -7.26
C LEU A 43 -1.17 -13.63 -7.86
N ILE A 44 -1.18 -12.77 -8.88
CA ILE A 44 -2.38 -12.43 -9.64
C ILE A 44 -2.32 -13.16 -10.98
N PRO A 45 -3.29 -14.04 -11.29
CA PRO A 45 -3.35 -14.72 -12.57
C PRO A 45 -3.40 -13.75 -13.74
N GLU A 46 -2.90 -14.15 -14.91
CA GLU A 46 -3.05 -13.36 -16.13
C GLU A 46 -4.53 -13.25 -16.52
N GLY A 47 -5.03 -12.02 -16.72
CA GLY A 47 -6.41 -11.76 -17.10
C GLY A 47 -6.89 -10.39 -16.64
N GLU A 48 -7.70 -9.71 -17.45
CA GLU A 48 -8.09 -8.31 -17.21
C GLU A 48 -8.78 -8.10 -15.85
N ASN A 49 -9.57 -9.09 -15.41
CA ASN A 49 -10.31 -9.08 -14.14
C ASN A 49 -9.73 -10.01 -13.06
N SER A 50 -8.54 -10.57 -13.28
CA SER A 50 -7.89 -11.43 -12.29
C SER A 50 -7.36 -10.59 -11.13
N THR A 51 -7.66 -11.04 -9.91
CA THR A 51 -7.25 -10.41 -8.66
C THR A 51 -7.07 -11.45 -7.54
N CYS A 52 -6.48 -11.04 -6.42
CA CYS A 52 -6.34 -11.84 -5.21
C CYS A 52 -7.14 -11.16 -4.08
N LEU A 53 -8.21 -11.79 -3.62
CA LEU A 53 -9.12 -11.23 -2.62
C LEU A 53 -8.40 -10.97 -1.29
N GLU A 54 -7.52 -11.87 -0.88
CA GLU A 54 -6.76 -11.76 0.36
C GLU A 54 -5.82 -10.55 0.35
N LEU A 55 -5.19 -10.26 -0.80
CA LEU A 55 -4.33 -9.09 -0.97
C LEU A 55 -5.14 -7.79 -0.90
N GLU A 56 -6.35 -7.79 -1.47
CA GLU A 56 -7.25 -6.65 -1.41
C GLU A 56 -7.73 -6.38 0.01
N GLU A 57 -8.21 -7.40 0.70
CA GLU A 57 -8.65 -7.30 2.10
C GLU A 57 -7.50 -6.82 2.98
N TYR A 58 -6.30 -7.40 2.82
CA TYR A 58 -5.10 -6.97 3.54
C TYR A 58 -4.78 -5.49 3.28
N SER A 59 -4.73 -5.08 2.01
CA SER A 59 -4.40 -3.70 1.63
C SER A 59 -5.44 -2.70 2.15
N MET A 60 -6.71 -3.10 2.23
CA MET A 60 -7.80 -2.23 2.70
C MET A 60 -7.96 -2.22 4.22
N SER A 61 -7.44 -3.22 4.93
CA SER A 61 -7.59 -3.36 6.40
C SER A 61 -7.03 -2.17 7.19
N SER A 62 -5.98 -1.53 6.67
CA SER A 62 -5.28 -0.42 7.34
C SER A 62 -5.87 0.96 7.03
N LEU A 63 -6.82 1.04 6.08
CA LEU A 63 -7.39 2.34 5.65
C LEU A 63 -8.26 3.01 6.72
N ASP A 64 -8.87 2.23 7.62
CA ASP A 64 -9.73 2.77 8.68
C ASP A 64 -8.95 3.51 9.78
N GLN A 65 -7.62 3.47 9.73
CA GLN A 65 -6.73 4.13 10.70
C GLN A 65 -6.52 5.63 10.38
N ASN A 66 -7.07 6.15 9.27
CA ASN A 66 -6.94 7.56 8.84
C ASN A 66 -5.50 8.08 8.73
N LEU A 67 -4.53 7.18 8.48
CA LEU A 67 -3.12 7.53 8.29
C LEU A 67 -2.69 7.53 6.82
N SER A 68 -3.49 6.90 5.96
CA SER A 68 -3.15 6.74 4.56
C SER A 68 -3.41 8.03 3.78
N LEU A 69 -2.54 8.33 2.81
CA LEU A 69 -2.59 9.54 2.01
C LEU A 69 -2.90 9.22 0.55
N MET A 70 -3.53 10.16 -0.14
CA MET A 70 -3.71 10.10 -1.59
C MET A 70 -3.37 11.44 -2.24
N ALA A 71 -2.76 11.37 -3.42
CA ALA A 71 -2.57 12.50 -4.31
C ALA A 71 -3.69 12.51 -5.36
N VAL A 72 -4.38 13.64 -5.48
CA VAL A 72 -5.51 13.81 -6.40
C VAL A 72 -5.24 14.99 -7.32
N SER A 73 -5.32 14.76 -8.62
CA SER A 73 -5.23 15.82 -9.62
C SER A 73 -6.40 16.80 -9.50
N SER A 74 -6.28 17.98 -10.11
CA SER A 74 -7.39 18.95 -10.19
C SER A 74 -8.63 18.42 -10.88
N GLY A 75 -8.47 17.43 -11.78
CA GLY A 75 -9.57 16.71 -12.42
C GLY A 75 -10.22 15.63 -11.55
N GLY A 76 -9.76 15.43 -10.32
CA GLY A 76 -10.30 14.43 -9.39
C GLY A 76 -9.77 13.00 -9.59
N ALA A 77 -8.81 12.80 -10.50
CA ALA A 77 -8.18 11.51 -10.71
C ALA A 77 -7.09 11.25 -9.66
N ILE A 78 -7.01 10.00 -9.18
CA ILE A 78 -5.94 9.54 -8.28
C ILE A 78 -4.64 9.49 -9.06
N VAL A 79 -3.62 10.19 -8.56
CA VAL A 79 -2.26 10.18 -9.10
C VAL A 79 -1.41 9.15 -8.37
N GLY A 80 -1.62 8.99 -7.06
CA GLY A 80 -0.91 8.03 -6.24
C GLY A 80 -1.55 7.87 -4.86
N VAL A 81 -1.24 6.77 -4.20
CA VAL A 81 -1.71 6.46 -2.85
C VAL A 81 -0.54 5.95 -2.01
N GLN A 82 -0.56 6.30 -0.72
CA GLN A 82 0.36 5.78 0.28
C GLN A 82 -0.48 5.17 1.40
N LEU A 83 -0.48 3.84 1.46
CA LEU A 83 -1.17 3.10 2.51
C LEU A 83 -0.24 3.00 3.74
N ASN A 84 -0.70 3.52 4.86
CA ASN A 84 0.02 3.48 6.13
C ASN A 84 -0.77 2.65 7.14
N GLY A 85 -0.06 1.81 7.90
CA GLY A 85 -0.61 1.02 9.00
C GLY A 85 0.13 1.31 10.31
N ILE A 86 -0.58 1.21 11.43
CA ILE A 86 0.00 1.23 12.77
C ILE A 86 0.52 -0.16 13.10
N THR A 87 1.77 -0.23 13.56
CA THR A 87 2.32 -1.43 14.18
C THR A 87 2.63 -1.10 15.63
N GLU A 88 1.92 -1.73 16.56
CA GLU A 88 2.23 -1.60 17.97
C GLU A 88 3.56 -2.33 18.27
N PRO A 89 4.40 -1.81 19.17
CA PRO A 89 5.57 -2.54 19.63
C PRO A 89 5.12 -3.90 20.17
N ALA A 90 5.77 -4.98 19.74
CA ALA A 90 5.57 -6.27 20.36
C ALA A 90 5.78 -6.11 21.88
N GLU A 91 4.79 -6.53 22.68
CA GLU A 91 5.01 -6.66 24.11
C GLU A 91 6.25 -7.53 24.31
N LYS A 92 7.13 -7.14 25.24
CA LYS A 92 8.49 -7.69 25.39
C LYS A 92 8.56 -9.20 25.61
N GLU A 93 7.43 -9.88 25.79
CA GLU A 93 7.39 -11.24 26.32
C GLU A 93 7.31 -12.35 25.27
N ASP A 94 6.91 -12.06 24.02
CA ASP A 94 6.80 -13.09 22.98
C ASP A 94 7.66 -12.79 21.78
N GLU A 95 8.98 -12.96 21.94
CA GLU A 95 9.85 -13.11 20.79
C GLU A 95 9.41 -14.36 20.00
N PRO A 96 9.02 -14.23 18.72
CA PRO A 96 8.50 -15.34 17.96
C PRO A 96 9.48 -16.52 17.94
N ASP A 97 8.99 -17.75 18.08
CA ASP A 97 9.86 -18.93 18.19
C ASP A 97 10.78 -19.15 16.97
N TYR A 98 10.41 -18.59 15.81
CA TYR A 98 11.25 -18.59 14.61
C TYR A 98 12.50 -17.71 14.74
N ILE A 99 12.47 -16.68 15.60
CA ILE A 99 13.65 -15.85 15.89
C ILE A 99 14.59 -16.62 16.83
N LYS A 100 14.05 -17.29 17.85
CA LYS A 100 14.83 -18.11 18.81
C LYS A 100 15.58 -19.25 18.12
N SER A 101 14.99 -19.82 17.08
CA SER A 101 15.55 -20.93 16.29
C SER A 101 16.31 -20.48 15.03
N CYS A 102 16.49 -19.16 14.82
CA CYS A 102 17.17 -18.67 13.62
C CYS A 102 18.69 -18.91 13.69
N GLU A 103 19.19 -19.79 12.83
CA GLU A 103 20.63 -20.08 12.73
C GLU A 103 21.40 -19.01 11.94
N ASN A 104 20.70 -18.14 11.20
CA ASN A 104 21.34 -17.10 10.40
C ASN A 104 21.82 -15.97 11.31
N ALA A 105 23.14 -15.83 11.43
CA ALA A 105 23.81 -14.85 12.29
C ALA A 105 23.44 -13.37 12.00
N LYS A 106 22.85 -13.04 10.84
CA LYS A 106 22.37 -11.68 10.52
C LYS A 106 20.94 -11.40 10.98
N PHE A 107 20.14 -12.45 11.18
CA PHE A 107 18.73 -12.37 11.59
C PHE A 107 18.52 -12.77 13.05
N LYS A 108 19.49 -13.48 13.63
CA LYS A 108 19.58 -13.71 15.06
C LYS A 108 19.85 -12.36 15.75
N LYS A 109 18.96 -11.96 16.67
CA LYS A 109 19.15 -10.78 17.52
C LYS A 109 20.32 -10.97 18.49
#